data_AF-A0A352TSU5-F1
#
_entry.id   AF-A0A352TSU5-F1
#
_cell.length_a   1.000
_cell.length_b   1.000
_cell.length_c   1.000
_cell.angle_alpha   90.00
_cell.angle_beta   90.00
_cell.angle_gamma   90.00
#
_symmetry.space_group_name_H-M   'P 1'
#
loop_
_entity.id
_entity.type
_entity.pdbx_description
1 polymer ?
#
loop_
_entity_poly.entity_id
_entity_poly.type
_entity_poly.pdbx_seq_one_letter_code
_entity_poly.pdbx_strand_id
1 'polypeptide(L)'
;MDKFKVFKTQIDMPPNVLQYFELNEVQVDSKSKVWHFHIDVTSLVDVHHLMTFESYLKIYFKASVISKVTVSFHQKVDFDTPMLEKYIQTIVHEYQKLKPSAGALKHFNFDINHDVIMFHVDEDSAYIKQHFKHIEKMLRTYGLIFTIDLSINKKIPKATAVIENEKKQLDVIHDKKLKFKKDVPVIDSIKFTTRHSPEAMKISNIPMDQYRFDQYRNEHGQSDCIIEGQVRKIELKTLTKTKLLTMILADEDDAIKVKSFVSNPKDEAFAKSIQEGHYLQVTGYFQYDSFDRDINVMAKKMLFLNRKQRTREDDAKRKRIEFHTHSTMSNLDGITSVSDYVNQAKLWGHEAIAITDHDGVYGFPELDKAAKKAGIKPIFGTELSCVDQNQLRIIDGDINDSDMKSHTYVVFDIE
;
A
#
# COMPACT_ATOMS: atom_id res chain seq x y z
N MET A 1 9.22 -29.19 -18.60
CA MET A 1 9.87 -27.87 -18.65
C MET A 1 10.63 -27.65 -17.37
N ASP A 2 11.89 -27.23 -17.46
CA ASP A 2 12.72 -26.90 -16.31
C ASP A 2 12.10 -25.70 -15.56
N LYS A 3 11.59 -25.93 -14.34
CA LYS A 3 10.89 -24.92 -13.53
C LYS A 3 11.77 -23.69 -13.25
N PHE A 4 13.09 -23.87 -13.20
CA PHE A 4 14.02 -22.76 -13.00
C PHE A 4 14.12 -21.88 -14.25
N LYS A 5 14.08 -22.47 -15.46
CA LYS A 5 14.02 -21.69 -16.71
C LYS A 5 12.72 -20.90 -16.81
N VAL A 6 11.59 -21.49 -16.42
CA VAL A 6 10.29 -20.79 -16.36
C VAL A 6 10.36 -19.63 -15.37
N PHE A 7 10.94 -19.85 -14.18
CA PHE A 7 11.18 -18.79 -13.21
C PHE A 7 11.97 -17.61 -13.81
N LYS A 8 13.10 -17.87 -14.49
CA LYS A 8 13.89 -16.83 -15.14
C LYS A 8 13.13 -16.01 -16.19
N THR A 9 12.13 -16.60 -16.85
CA THR A 9 11.28 -15.88 -17.82
C THR A 9 10.16 -15.04 -17.21
N GLN A 10 9.82 -15.27 -15.94
CA GLN A 10 8.68 -14.63 -15.28
C GLN A 10 9.06 -13.52 -14.30
N ILE A 11 10.35 -13.38 -13.98
CA ILE A 11 10.84 -12.35 -13.06
C ILE A 11 11.21 -11.08 -13.82
N ASP A 12 10.84 -9.93 -13.24
CA ASP A 12 11.15 -8.61 -13.76
C ASP A 12 12.59 -8.22 -13.40
N MET A 13 13.55 -8.78 -14.15
CA MET A 13 14.97 -8.47 -14.03
C MET A 13 15.59 -8.34 -15.42
N PRO A 14 16.54 -7.41 -15.64
CA PRO A 14 17.13 -7.20 -16.96
C PRO A 14 17.72 -8.49 -17.56
N PRO A 15 17.35 -8.88 -18.80
CA PRO A 15 17.80 -10.14 -19.42
C PRO A 15 19.33 -10.27 -19.51
N ASN A 16 20.01 -9.14 -19.69
CA ASN A 16 21.47 -9.04 -19.73
C ASN A 16 22.14 -9.36 -18.39
N VAL A 17 21.43 -9.29 -17.27
CA VAL A 17 21.92 -9.72 -15.94
C VAL A 17 21.47 -11.16 -15.65
N LEU A 18 20.23 -11.51 -16.04
CA LEU A 18 19.67 -12.84 -15.81
C LEU A 18 20.48 -13.98 -16.43
N GLN A 19 21.10 -13.74 -17.57
CA GLN A 19 21.97 -14.73 -18.22
C GLN A 19 23.12 -15.20 -17.34
N TYR A 20 23.55 -14.39 -16.35
CA TYR A 20 24.68 -14.72 -15.48
C TYR A 20 24.33 -15.62 -14.29
N PHE A 21 23.05 -15.90 -14.05
CA PHE A 21 22.61 -16.78 -12.96
C PHE A 21 22.28 -18.18 -13.49
N GLU A 22 23.06 -19.16 -13.07
CA GLU A 22 22.87 -20.57 -13.43
C GLU A 22 22.53 -21.39 -12.19
N LEU A 23 21.51 -22.23 -12.28
CA LEU A 23 21.19 -23.16 -11.20
C LEU A 23 22.19 -24.30 -11.23
N ASN A 24 22.96 -24.43 -10.15
CA ASN A 24 23.90 -25.54 -9.98
C ASN A 24 23.15 -26.76 -9.40
N GLU A 25 22.57 -26.60 -8.21
CA GLU A 25 21.76 -27.64 -7.57
C GLU A 25 20.71 -27.06 -6.62
N VAL A 26 19.71 -27.89 -6.27
CA VAL A 26 18.72 -27.60 -5.23
C VAL A 26 18.77 -28.70 -4.20
N GLN A 27 19.13 -28.36 -2.97
CA GLN A 27 19.09 -29.27 -1.83
C GLN A 27 17.71 -29.16 -1.16
N VAL A 28 17.06 -30.31 -0.97
CA VAL A 28 15.73 -30.39 -0.36
C VAL A 28 15.81 -31.16 0.95
N ASP A 29 15.63 -30.47 2.06
CA ASP A 29 15.44 -31.11 3.36
C ASP A 29 13.94 -31.38 3.57
N SER A 30 13.57 -32.65 3.43
CA SER A 30 12.18 -33.10 3.59
C SER A 30 11.66 -33.02 5.03
N LYS A 31 12.55 -33.08 6.04
CA LYS A 31 12.16 -33.01 7.45
C LYS A 31 11.88 -31.56 7.87
N SER A 32 12.79 -30.65 7.54
CA SER A 32 12.62 -29.23 7.87
C SER A 32 11.78 -28.46 6.85
N LYS A 33 11.44 -29.10 5.71
CA LYS A 33 10.73 -28.51 4.57
C LYS A 33 11.46 -27.30 3.98
N VAL A 34 12.79 -27.29 4.06
CA VAL A 34 13.65 -26.20 3.58
C VAL A 34 14.25 -26.56 2.23
N TRP A 35 14.16 -25.64 1.28
CA TRP A 35 14.81 -25.75 -0.01
C TRP A 35 16.00 -24.77 -0.05
N HIS A 36 17.18 -25.28 -0.41
CA HIS A 36 18.39 -24.49 -0.56
C HIS A 36 18.83 -24.50 -2.01
N PHE A 37 18.92 -23.31 -2.63
CA PHE A 37 19.32 -23.15 -4.02
C PHE A 37 20.79 -22.71 -4.08
N HIS A 38 21.58 -23.46 -4.83
CA HIS A 38 22.95 -23.12 -5.16
C HIS A 38 22.98 -22.50 -6.55
N ILE A 39 23.30 -21.20 -6.62
CA ILE A 39 23.29 -20.41 -7.86
C ILE A 39 24.71 -20.02 -8.22
N ASP A 40 25.17 -20.47 -9.37
CA ASP A 40 26.46 -20.06 -9.93
C ASP A 40 26.28 -18.71 -10.65
N VAL A 41 27.21 -17.79 -10.40
CA VAL A 41 27.24 -16.44 -10.95
C VAL A 41 28.43 -16.35 -11.92
N THR A 42 28.14 -16.33 -13.22
CA THR A 42 29.14 -16.52 -14.29
C THR A 42 29.80 -15.23 -14.77
N SER A 43 29.35 -14.07 -14.28
CA SER A 43 29.93 -12.75 -14.59
C SER A 43 29.84 -11.84 -13.37
N LEU A 44 30.56 -10.71 -13.39
CA LEU A 44 30.45 -9.70 -12.34
C LEU A 44 29.04 -9.09 -12.32
N VAL A 45 28.33 -9.29 -11.22
CA VAL A 45 26.98 -8.78 -11.01
C VAL A 45 26.93 -7.87 -9.78
N ASP A 46 26.21 -6.76 -9.85
CA ASP A 46 26.02 -5.88 -8.69
C ASP A 46 25.31 -6.60 -7.52
N VAL A 47 25.76 -6.37 -6.28
CA VAL A 47 25.17 -6.98 -5.06
C VAL A 47 23.66 -6.74 -4.94
N HIS A 48 23.15 -5.59 -5.41
CA HIS A 48 21.71 -5.33 -5.39
C HIS A 48 20.94 -6.24 -6.34
N HIS A 49 21.50 -6.60 -7.49
CA HIS A 49 20.88 -7.56 -8.40
C HIS A 49 20.87 -8.96 -7.78
N LEU A 50 21.92 -9.39 -7.07
CA LEU A 50 21.92 -10.65 -6.32
C LEU A 50 20.83 -10.70 -5.26
N MET A 51 20.71 -9.66 -4.43
CA MET A 51 19.68 -9.55 -3.39
C MET A 51 18.26 -9.53 -3.98
N THR A 52 18.10 -8.88 -5.14
CA THR A 52 16.83 -8.85 -5.88
C THR A 52 16.48 -10.24 -6.42
N PHE A 53 17.46 -10.94 -7.03
CA PHE A 53 17.28 -12.30 -7.53
C PHE A 53 16.93 -13.29 -6.41
N GLU A 54 17.65 -13.20 -5.29
CA GLU A 54 17.37 -13.97 -4.07
C GLU A 54 15.93 -13.75 -3.59
N SER A 55 15.46 -12.50 -3.57
CA SER A 55 14.11 -12.15 -3.14
C SER A 55 13.05 -12.74 -4.07
N TYR A 56 13.22 -12.64 -5.39
CA TYR A 56 12.32 -13.25 -6.36
C TYR A 56 12.28 -14.77 -6.22
N LEU A 57 13.44 -15.41 -6.07
CA LEU A 57 13.54 -16.86 -5.93
C LEU A 57 12.80 -17.33 -4.66
N LYS A 58 13.02 -16.63 -3.53
CA LYS A 58 12.33 -16.91 -2.27
C LYS A 58 10.81 -16.75 -2.37
N ILE A 59 10.31 -15.79 -3.15
CA ILE A 59 8.87 -15.57 -3.32
C ILE A 59 8.29 -16.65 -4.25
N TYR A 60 8.92 -16.88 -5.39
CA TYR A 60 8.41 -17.75 -6.45
C TYR A 60 8.32 -19.22 -6.01
N PHE A 61 9.34 -19.72 -5.31
CA PHE A 61 9.39 -21.12 -4.87
C PHE A 61 8.76 -21.34 -3.49
N LYS A 62 8.15 -20.31 -2.88
CA LYS A 62 7.41 -20.47 -1.63
C LYS A 62 6.02 -21.04 -1.90
N ALA A 63 5.89 -22.36 -1.75
CA ALA A 63 4.61 -23.07 -1.79
C ALA A 63 4.11 -23.40 -0.37
N SER A 64 2.83 -23.75 -0.23
CA SER A 64 2.21 -24.15 1.05
C SER A 64 2.93 -25.30 1.77
N VAL A 65 3.69 -26.12 1.03
CA VAL A 65 4.44 -27.28 1.53
C VAL A 65 5.90 -26.97 1.89
N ILE A 66 6.40 -25.76 1.59
CA ILE A 66 7.80 -25.34 1.79
C ILE A 66 7.84 -24.30 2.91
N SER A 67 8.55 -24.62 4.00
CA SER A 67 8.64 -23.74 5.18
C SER A 67 9.54 -22.53 4.92
N LYS A 68 10.65 -22.75 4.18
CA LYS A 68 11.65 -21.72 3.91
C LYS A 68 12.43 -22.03 2.64
N VAL A 69 12.69 -20.99 1.86
CA VAL A 69 13.63 -21.01 0.73
C VAL A 69 14.88 -20.24 1.14
N THR A 70 16.05 -20.82 0.90
CA THR A 70 17.36 -20.22 1.12
C THR A 70 18.19 -20.31 -0.16
N VAL A 71 19.12 -19.38 -0.33
CA VAL A 71 19.91 -19.27 -1.56
C VAL A 71 21.36 -19.02 -1.15
N SER A 72 22.31 -19.66 -1.82
CA SER A 72 23.73 -19.32 -1.77
C SER A 72 24.24 -19.07 -3.18
N PHE A 73 25.03 -18.03 -3.35
CA PHE A 73 25.67 -17.70 -4.61
C PHE A 73 27.12 -18.19 -4.64
N HIS A 74 27.54 -18.74 -5.77
CA HIS A 74 28.93 -19.11 -6.03
C HIS A 74 29.48 -18.26 -7.17
N GLN A 75 30.44 -17.41 -6.86
CA GLN A 75 31.05 -16.50 -7.81
C GLN A 75 32.07 -17.28 -8.64
N LYS A 76 31.91 -17.30 -9.97
CA LYS A 76 32.86 -17.95 -10.89
C LYS A 76 33.89 -16.98 -11.47
N VAL A 77 33.87 -15.74 -10.99
CA VAL A 77 34.70 -14.64 -11.48
C VAL A 77 35.31 -13.93 -10.28
N ASP A 78 36.55 -13.50 -10.43
CA ASP A 78 37.25 -12.72 -9.42
C ASP A 78 36.71 -11.29 -9.36
N PHE A 79 36.60 -10.74 -8.14
CA PHE A 79 36.16 -9.37 -7.92
C PHE A 79 37.33 -8.39 -8.08
N ASP A 80 37.03 -7.22 -8.65
CA ASP A 80 37.88 -6.06 -8.44
C ASP A 80 37.68 -5.48 -7.02
N THR A 81 38.68 -4.75 -6.53
CA THR A 81 38.65 -4.17 -5.18
C THR A 81 37.44 -3.25 -4.95
N PRO A 82 37.09 -2.32 -5.86
CA PRO A 82 35.93 -1.44 -5.67
C PRO A 82 34.60 -2.19 -5.56
N MET A 83 34.41 -3.24 -6.35
CA MET A 83 33.20 -4.04 -6.30
C MET A 83 33.12 -4.87 -5.03
N LEU A 84 34.24 -5.45 -4.58
CA LEU A 84 34.31 -6.17 -3.32
C LEU A 84 33.99 -5.27 -2.12
N GLU A 85 34.53 -4.04 -2.09
CA GLU A 85 34.19 -3.03 -1.08
C GLU A 85 32.69 -2.71 -1.07
N LYS A 86 32.10 -2.53 -2.26
CA LYS A 86 30.66 -2.27 -2.40
C LYS A 86 29.81 -3.42 -1.84
N TYR A 87 30.21 -4.66 -2.08
CA TYR A 87 29.54 -5.84 -1.51
C TYR A 87 29.61 -5.84 0.01
N ILE A 88 30.80 -5.64 0.58
CA ILE A 88 31.02 -5.62 2.03
C ILE A 88 30.17 -4.51 2.67
N GLN A 89 30.25 -3.28 2.15
CA GLN A 89 29.48 -2.13 2.65
C GLN A 89 27.97 -2.39 2.59
N THR A 90 27.48 -2.99 1.51
CA THR A 90 26.04 -3.31 1.36
C THR A 90 25.61 -4.39 2.34
N ILE A 91 26.41 -5.43 2.55
CA ILE A 91 26.09 -6.51 3.50
C ILE A 91 26.11 -5.99 4.94
N VAL A 92 27.08 -5.14 5.29
CA VAL A 92 27.11 -4.43 6.59
C VAL A 92 25.86 -3.55 6.74
N HIS A 93 25.45 -2.84 5.68
CA HIS A 93 24.24 -2.03 5.66
C HIS A 93 22.96 -2.86 5.87
N GLU A 94 22.86 -4.08 5.33
CA GLU A 94 21.70 -4.94 5.57
C GLU A 94 21.73 -5.54 6.99
N TYR A 95 22.91 -5.92 7.49
CA TYR A 95 23.04 -6.47 8.84
C TYR A 95 22.64 -5.47 9.94
N GLN A 96 23.00 -4.18 9.80
CA GLN A 96 22.60 -3.16 10.79
C GLN A 96 21.07 -2.99 10.91
N LYS A 97 20.28 -3.31 9.86
CA LYS A 97 18.81 -3.25 9.93
C LYS A 97 18.28 -4.32 10.89
N LEU A 98 19.00 -5.44 11.03
CA LEU A 98 18.69 -6.51 11.97
C LEU A 98 19.28 -6.23 13.35
N LYS A 99 20.48 -5.65 13.42
CA LYS A 99 21.20 -5.33 14.66
C LYS A 99 21.75 -3.90 14.59
N PRO A 100 21.01 -2.90 15.12
CA PRO A 100 21.41 -1.49 15.06
C PRO A 100 22.80 -1.20 15.65
N SER A 101 23.25 -2.00 16.62
CA SER A 101 24.59 -1.86 17.24
C SER A 101 25.75 -2.05 16.25
N ALA A 102 25.54 -2.74 15.12
CA ALA A 102 26.53 -2.85 14.04
C ALA A 102 26.64 -1.58 13.17
N GLY A 103 25.78 -0.56 13.38
CA GLY A 103 25.80 0.68 12.60
C GLY A 103 27.15 1.42 12.65
N ALA A 104 27.92 1.26 13.72
CA ALA A 104 29.25 1.85 13.86
C ALA A 104 30.23 1.40 12.75
N LEU A 105 30.09 0.17 12.23
CA LEU A 105 30.97 -0.39 11.19
C LEU A 105 31.01 0.43 9.89
N LYS A 106 30.00 1.26 9.63
CA LYS A 106 29.96 2.13 8.45
C LYS A 106 30.94 3.30 8.51
N HIS A 107 31.35 3.68 9.72
CA HIS A 107 32.21 4.84 9.93
C HIS A 107 33.69 4.45 10.00
N PHE A 108 33.96 3.15 10.01
CA PHE A 108 35.31 2.61 10.05
C PHE A 108 35.75 2.20 8.65
N ASN A 109 36.93 2.65 8.26
CA ASN A 109 37.58 2.15 7.07
C ASN A 109 38.01 0.71 7.29
N PHE A 110 38.06 -0.07 6.22
CA PHE A 110 38.59 -1.43 6.25
C PHE A 110 39.53 -1.64 5.08
N ASP A 111 40.55 -2.46 5.32
CA ASP A 111 41.42 -2.97 4.25
C ASP A 111 41.07 -4.44 3.97
N ILE A 112 41.23 -4.84 2.72
CA ILE A 112 41.03 -6.21 2.29
C ILE A 112 42.40 -6.79 1.96
N ASN A 113 42.84 -7.78 2.73
CA ASN A 113 44.10 -8.47 2.51
C ASN A 113 43.86 -9.97 2.38
N HIS A 114 44.05 -10.51 1.17
CA HIS A 114 43.78 -11.91 0.84
C HIS A 114 42.35 -12.29 1.28
N ASP A 115 42.19 -13.13 2.30
CA ASP A 115 40.91 -13.62 2.82
C ASP A 115 40.47 -12.94 4.13
N VAL A 116 41.10 -11.80 4.49
CA VAL A 116 40.83 -11.07 5.73
C VAL A 116 40.38 -9.64 5.44
N ILE A 117 39.22 -9.27 6.00
CA ILE A 117 38.72 -7.89 6.05
C ILE A 117 39.10 -7.31 7.40
N MET A 118 39.98 -6.31 7.40
CA MET A 118 40.50 -5.67 8.60
C MET A 118 39.81 -4.32 8.83
N PHE A 119 38.90 -4.23 9.80
CA PHE A 119 38.29 -2.96 10.19
C PHE A 119 39.21 -2.16 11.11
N HIS A 120 39.47 -0.90 10.79
CA HIS A 120 40.28 0.01 11.61
C HIS A 120 39.40 0.81 12.55
N VAL A 121 39.43 0.46 13.83
CA VAL A 121 38.48 0.98 14.82
C VAL A 121 39.18 1.64 15.99
N ASP A 122 38.47 2.51 16.70
CA ASP A 122 38.98 3.06 17.95
C ASP A 122 38.84 2.08 19.13
N GLU A 123 39.51 2.40 20.23
CA GLU A 123 39.56 1.58 21.45
C GLU A 123 38.17 1.35 22.08
N ASP A 124 37.29 2.36 21.99
CA ASP A 124 35.94 2.31 22.54
C ASP A 124 34.98 1.44 21.68
N SER A 125 35.36 1.14 20.44
CA SER A 125 34.52 0.44 19.46
C SER A 125 34.88 -1.04 19.29
N ALA A 126 35.71 -1.60 20.17
CA ALA A 126 36.08 -3.03 20.15
C ALA A 126 34.85 -3.98 20.26
N TYR A 127 33.73 -3.50 20.81
CA TYR A 127 32.48 -4.26 20.94
C TYR A 127 31.94 -4.77 19.60
N ILE A 128 32.26 -4.13 18.48
CA ILE A 128 31.80 -4.53 17.15
C ILE A 128 32.23 -5.95 16.77
N LYS A 129 33.31 -6.48 17.40
CA LYS A 129 33.81 -7.83 17.17
C LYS A 129 32.73 -8.89 17.36
N GLN A 130 31.73 -8.64 18.21
CA GLN A 130 30.59 -9.52 18.43
C GLN A 130 29.74 -9.77 17.15
N HIS A 131 29.84 -8.88 16.16
CA HIS A 131 29.06 -8.92 14.93
C HIS A 131 29.75 -9.69 13.79
N PHE A 132 31.08 -9.87 13.85
CA PHE A 132 31.90 -10.39 12.75
C PHE A 132 31.44 -11.76 12.26
N LYS A 133 31.24 -12.74 13.15
CA LYS A 133 30.76 -14.09 12.78
C LYS A 133 29.44 -14.07 12.00
N HIS A 134 28.54 -13.13 12.30
CA HIS A 134 27.27 -13.03 11.59
C HIS A 134 27.45 -12.41 10.20
N ILE A 135 28.29 -11.39 10.09
CA ILE A 135 28.60 -10.73 8.81
C ILE A 135 29.36 -11.70 7.90
N GLU A 136 30.33 -12.46 8.42
CA GLU A 136 31.02 -13.54 7.70
C GLU A 136 30.03 -14.57 7.14
N LYS A 137 29.02 -14.96 7.93
CA LYS A 137 27.96 -15.87 7.47
C LYS A 137 27.12 -15.27 6.34
N MET A 138 26.82 -13.97 6.40
CA MET A 138 26.12 -13.27 5.32
C MET A 138 26.99 -13.17 4.06
N LEU A 139 28.28 -12.83 4.20
CA LEU A 139 29.24 -12.78 3.09
C LEU A 139 29.33 -14.13 2.35
N ARG A 140 29.42 -15.24 3.10
CA ARG A 140 29.43 -16.60 2.53
C ARG A 140 28.19 -16.90 1.70
N THR A 141 27.04 -16.32 2.05
CA THR A 141 25.79 -16.48 1.29
C THR A 141 25.89 -15.88 -0.12
N TYR A 142 26.71 -14.83 -0.30
CA TYR A 142 26.96 -14.18 -1.58
C TYR A 142 28.25 -14.67 -2.28
N GLY A 143 28.82 -15.78 -1.81
CA GLY A 143 30.02 -16.38 -2.37
C GLY A 143 31.33 -15.73 -1.93
N LEU A 144 31.28 -14.86 -0.91
CA LEU A 144 32.44 -14.17 -0.36
C LEU A 144 32.94 -14.89 0.90
N ILE A 145 34.06 -15.60 0.77
CA ILE A 145 34.68 -16.34 1.88
C ILE A 145 35.77 -15.47 2.49
N PHE A 146 35.38 -14.62 3.44
CA PHE A 146 36.29 -13.78 4.19
C PHE A 146 36.14 -14.03 5.68
N THR A 147 37.25 -13.80 6.40
CA THR A 147 37.27 -13.62 7.84
C THR A 147 37.33 -12.12 8.14
N ILE A 148 36.68 -11.70 9.22
CA ILE A 148 36.66 -10.30 9.63
C ILE A 148 37.40 -10.19 10.96
N ASP A 149 38.36 -9.27 11.01
CA ASP A 149 39.01 -8.89 12.27
C ASP A 149 39.12 -7.37 12.37
N LEU A 150 39.62 -6.91 13.51
CA LEU A 150 39.79 -5.48 13.78
C LEU A 150 41.23 -5.14 14.11
N SER A 151 41.61 -3.92 13.76
CA SER A 151 42.83 -3.27 14.23
C SER A 151 42.43 -2.04 15.06
N ILE A 152 43.05 -1.86 16.23
CA ILE A 152 42.76 -0.72 17.11
C ILE A 152 43.75 0.41 16.79
N ASN A 153 43.23 1.55 16.34
CA ASN A 153 44.05 2.69 15.95
C ASN A 153 43.91 3.85 16.95
N LYS A 154 44.95 4.07 17.77
CA LYS A 154 44.98 5.06 18.87
C LYS A 154 44.95 6.54 18.45
N LYS A 155 44.93 6.84 17.14
CA LYS A 155 44.93 8.21 16.59
C LYS A 155 43.62 8.64 15.92
N ILE A 156 42.61 7.76 15.87
CA ILE A 156 41.31 8.11 15.29
C ILE A 156 40.52 8.95 16.32
N PRO A 157 39.96 10.11 15.95
CA PRO A 157 39.10 10.87 16.85
C PRO A 157 37.92 9.99 17.31
N LYS A 158 37.72 9.94 18.63
CA LYS A 158 36.77 9.05 19.33
C LYS A 158 35.45 8.91 18.58
N ALA A 159 34.99 7.69 18.26
CA ALA A 159 33.66 7.46 17.69
C ALA A 159 32.56 8.05 18.59
N THR A 160 32.77 8.13 19.91
CA THR A 160 31.86 8.86 20.81
C THR A 160 31.71 10.34 20.46
N ALA A 161 32.76 11.01 20.00
CA ALA A 161 32.70 12.40 19.54
C ALA A 161 32.04 12.53 18.15
N VAL A 162 32.19 11.53 17.28
CA VAL A 162 31.50 11.47 15.98
C VAL A 162 30.01 11.18 16.18
N ILE A 163 29.66 10.26 17.09
CA ILE A 163 28.29 9.92 17.47
C ILE A 163 27.63 11.07 18.26
N GLU A 164 28.36 11.81 19.09
CA GLU A 164 27.83 13.01 19.75
C GLU A 164 27.65 14.18 18.78
N ASN A 165 28.56 14.35 17.81
CA ASN A 165 28.34 15.31 16.72
C ASN A 165 27.20 14.88 15.81
N GLU A 166 26.99 13.60 15.58
CA GLU A 166 25.83 13.08 14.85
C GLU A 166 24.55 13.16 15.66
N LYS A 167 24.59 13.00 16.99
CA LYS A 167 23.44 13.27 17.88
C LYS A 167 23.10 14.75 17.89
N LYS A 168 24.10 15.64 17.98
CA LYS A 168 23.90 17.08 17.85
C LYS A 168 23.45 17.46 16.44
N GLN A 169 23.92 16.78 15.39
CA GLN A 169 23.42 16.98 14.04
C GLN A 169 22.01 16.39 13.88
N LEU A 170 21.66 15.30 14.55
CA LEU A 170 20.33 14.69 14.56
C LEU A 170 19.35 15.53 15.37
N ASP A 171 19.79 16.16 16.46
CA ASP A 171 19.03 17.12 17.25
C ASP A 171 18.92 18.45 16.48
N VAL A 172 19.94 18.88 15.73
CA VAL A 172 19.84 19.99 14.77
C VAL A 172 18.97 19.60 13.57
N ILE A 173 18.89 18.33 13.17
CA ILE A 173 17.97 17.80 12.14
C ILE A 173 16.57 17.63 12.73
N HIS A 174 16.41 17.37 14.03
CA HIS A 174 15.14 17.27 14.74
C HIS A 174 14.57 18.66 14.99
N ASP A 175 15.41 19.60 15.42
CA ASP A 175 15.11 21.03 15.49
C ASP A 175 14.96 21.65 14.10
N LYS A 176 15.71 21.20 13.09
CA LYS A 176 15.42 21.55 11.69
C LYS A 176 14.18 20.84 11.19
N LYS A 177 13.74 19.68 11.68
CA LYS A 177 12.45 19.04 11.32
C LYS A 177 11.27 19.71 12.03
N LEU A 178 11.49 20.21 13.25
CA LEU A 178 10.52 21.01 14.02
C LEU A 178 10.45 22.45 13.47
N LYS A 179 11.57 23.03 13.00
CA LYS A 179 11.61 24.27 12.23
C LYS A 179 11.13 24.07 10.79
N PHE A 180 11.43 22.97 10.09
CA PHE A 180 10.83 22.63 8.78
C PHE A 180 9.34 22.30 8.89
N LYS A 181 8.83 21.87 10.06
CA LYS A 181 7.38 21.84 10.31
C LYS A 181 6.78 23.26 10.40
N LYS A 182 7.59 24.27 10.73
CA LYS A 182 7.23 25.70 10.72
C LYS A 182 7.58 26.41 9.41
N ASP A 183 8.55 25.90 8.64
CA ASP A 183 9.06 26.43 7.36
C ASP A 183 8.68 25.56 6.15
N VAL A 184 7.66 24.70 6.27
CA VAL A 184 6.90 24.32 5.08
C VAL A 184 6.37 25.64 4.54
N PRO A 185 6.61 26.00 3.27
CA PRO A 185 5.92 27.14 2.70
C PRO A 185 4.43 26.84 2.89
N VAL A 186 3.80 27.58 3.81
CA VAL A 186 2.35 27.67 3.85
C VAL A 186 2.02 28.07 2.43
N ILE A 187 1.31 27.19 1.72
CA ILE A 187 0.73 27.59 0.46
C ILE A 187 -0.29 28.66 0.89
N ASP A 188 0.13 29.93 0.81
CA ASP A 188 -0.58 31.12 1.33
C ASP A 188 -1.98 31.28 0.73
N SER A 189 -2.33 30.46 -0.24
CA SER A 189 -3.69 30.09 -0.57
C SER A 189 -3.63 28.93 -1.54
N ILE A 190 -4.31 27.82 -1.25
CA ILE A 190 -4.68 26.89 -2.32
C ILE A 190 -5.42 27.74 -3.36
N LYS A 191 -4.79 27.99 -4.52
CA LYS A 191 -5.43 28.76 -5.60
C LYS A 191 -6.42 27.84 -6.28
N PHE A 192 -7.65 27.85 -5.78
CA PHE A 192 -8.73 27.15 -6.43
C PHE A 192 -9.11 27.86 -7.74
N THR A 193 -9.25 27.10 -8.82
CA THR A 193 -9.77 27.63 -10.08
C THR A 193 -11.27 27.34 -10.16
N THR A 194 -12.04 28.32 -10.63
CA THR A 194 -13.49 28.21 -10.87
C THR A 194 -13.83 27.90 -12.33
N ARG A 195 -12.85 27.92 -13.23
CA ARG A 195 -13.03 27.64 -14.66
C ARG A 195 -12.88 26.15 -14.91
N HIS A 196 -13.97 25.51 -15.35
CA HIS A 196 -13.92 24.20 -15.98
C HIS A 196 -13.06 24.26 -17.24
N SER A 197 -12.32 23.20 -17.53
CA SER A 197 -11.81 23.04 -18.89
C SER A 197 -12.94 22.49 -19.76
N PRO A 198 -13.35 23.17 -20.85
CA PRO A 198 -14.28 22.59 -21.82
C PRO A 198 -13.72 21.32 -22.50
N GLU A 199 -12.43 21.02 -22.29
CA GLU A 199 -11.72 19.85 -22.80
C GLU A 199 -11.70 18.68 -21.80
N ALA A 200 -12.32 18.81 -20.61
CA ALA A 200 -12.36 17.74 -19.63
C ALA A 200 -13.32 16.61 -20.07
N MET A 201 -12.80 15.39 -20.18
CA MET A 201 -13.58 14.20 -20.52
C MET A 201 -14.16 13.53 -19.26
N LYS A 202 -15.29 12.82 -19.41
CA LYS A 202 -15.82 11.94 -18.37
C LYS A 202 -14.86 10.79 -18.09
N ILE A 203 -14.77 10.37 -16.83
CA ILE A 203 -13.91 9.25 -16.45
C ILE A 203 -14.38 7.95 -17.13
N SER A 204 -15.69 7.78 -17.29
CA SER A 204 -16.32 6.66 -18.01
C SER A 204 -15.89 6.52 -19.48
N ASN A 205 -15.34 7.57 -20.08
CA ASN A 205 -14.87 7.56 -21.47
C ASN A 205 -13.42 7.07 -21.59
N ILE A 206 -12.73 6.86 -20.47
CA ILE A 206 -11.39 6.28 -20.47
C ILE A 206 -11.51 4.77 -20.73
N PRO A 207 -10.67 4.19 -21.60
CA PRO A 207 -10.69 2.75 -21.84
C PRO A 207 -10.57 1.94 -20.55
N MET A 208 -11.41 0.91 -20.42
CA MET A 208 -11.48 0.07 -19.20
C MET A 208 -10.41 -1.03 -19.17
N ASP A 209 -9.84 -1.38 -20.31
CA ASP A 209 -8.92 -2.50 -20.43
C ASP A 209 -7.86 -2.23 -21.52
N GLN A 210 -6.85 -3.09 -21.56
CA GLN A 210 -5.75 -2.98 -22.51
C GLN A 210 -6.21 -3.04 -23.97
N TYR A 211 -7.19 -3.87 -24.29
CA TYR A 211 -7.67 -4.05 -25.66
C TYR A 211 -8.33 -2.76 -26.18
N ARG A 212 -9.24 -2.20 -25.39
CA ARG A 212 -9.91 -0.92 -25.69
C ARG A 212 -8.91 0.24 -25.71
N PHE A 213 -7.88 0.18 -24.86
CA PHE A 213 -6.81 1.16 -24.87
C PHE A 213 -6.00 1.12 -26.17
N ASP A 214 -5.65 -0.07 -26.65
CA ASP A 214 -4.93 -0.24 -27.91
C ASP A 214 -5.77 0.25 -29.11
N GLN A 215 -7.09 -0.01 -29.12
CA GLN A 215 -8.01 0.55 -30.12
C GLN A 215 -8.03 2.08 -30.08
N TYR A 216 -8.24 2.66 -28.90
CA TYR A 216 -8.27 4.10 -28.71
C TYR A 216 -6.98 4.75 -29.22
N ARG A 217 -5.82 4.18 -28.88
CA ARG A 217 -4.51 4.68 -29.29
C ARG A 217 -4.32 4.63 -30.80
N ASN A 218 -4.82 3.59 -31.47
CA ASN A 218 -4.75 3.48 -32.92
C ASN A 218 -5.63 4.52 -33.63
N GLU A 219 -6.78 4.87 -33.05
CA GLU A 219 -7.71 5.86 -33.62
C GLU A 219 -7.29 7.31 -33.35
N HIS A 220 -6.84 7.62 -32.13
CA HIS A 220 -6.63 8.99 -31.68
C HIS A 220 -5.15 9.40 -31.61
N GLY A 221 -4.21 8.44 -31.70
CA GLY A 221 -2.77 8.66 -31.72
C GLY A 221 -2.15 9.10 -30.38
N GLN A 222 -2.89 9.79 -29.51
CA GLN A 222 -2.47 10.26 -28.19
C GLN A 222 -3.43 9.78 -27.11
N SER A 223 -2.93 9.51 -25.90
CA SER A 223 -3.74 9.16 -24.72
C SER A 223 -3.78 10.28 -23.67
N ASP A 224 -3.41 11.49 -24.07
CA ASP A 224 -3.52 12.66 -23.20
C ASP A 224 -4.99 12.93 -22.86
N CYS A 225 -5.24 13.26 -21.60
CA CYS A 225 -6.57 13.48 -21.07
C CYS A 225 -6.56 14.60 -20.03
N ILE A 226 -7.72 15.24 -19.90
CA ILE A 226 -8.06 16.10 -18.78
C ILE A 226 -9.29 15.49 -18.12
N ILE A 227 -9.20 15.18 -16.83
CA ILE A 227 -10.31 14.65 -16.05
C ILE A 227 -10.55 15.51 -14.81
N GLU A 228 -11.79 15.56 -14.36
CA GLU A 228 -12.19 16.26 -13.14
C GLU A 228 -12.93 15.29 -12.23
N GLY A 229 -12.65 15.33 -10.92
CA GLY A 229 -13.38 14.49 -9.98
C GLY A 229 -13.03 14.78 -8.53
N GLN A 230 -13.71 14.09 -7.63
CA GLN A 230 -13.48 14.12 -6.20
C GLN A 230 -12.44 13.07 -5.81
N VAL A 231 -11.50 13.44 -4.95
CA VAL A 231 -10.54 12.50 -4.36
C VAL A 231 -11.26 11.62 -3.35
N ARG A 232 -11.39 10.33 -3.65
CA ARG A 232 -12.01 9.32 -2.78
C ARG A 232 -11.02 8.61 -1.87
N LYS A 233 -9.78 8.47 -2.35
CA LYS A 233 -8.69 7.84 -1.62
C LYS A 233 -7.38 8.47 -2.05
N ILE A 234 -6.44 8.62 -1.13
CA ILE A 234 -5.11 9.15 -1.42
C ILE A 234 -4.03 8.41 -0.62
N GLU A 235 -2.90 8.12 -1.27
CA GLU A 235 -1.72 7.50 -0.68
C GLU A 235 -0.46 8.16 -1.24
N LEU A 236 0.47 8.54 -0.36
CA LEU A 236 1.79 9.05 -0.75
C LEU A 236 2.86 8.07 -0.27
N LYS A 237 3.36 7.24 -1.19
CA LYS A 237 4.38 6.21 -0.89
C LYS A 237 5.77 6.72 -1.24
N THR A 238 6.73 6.55 -0.33
CA THR A 238 8.14 6.88 -0.62
C THR A 238 8.81 5.72 -1.35
N LEU A 239 9.35 5.99 -2.53
CA LEU A 239 10.20 5.08 -3.30
C LEU A 239 11.68 5.43 -3.06
N THR A 240 12.59 4.69 -3.70
CA THR A 240 14.05 4.79 -3.49
C THR A 240 14.63 6.17 -3.81
N LYS A 241 14.07 6.88 -4.82
CA LYS A 241 14.55 8.21 -5.26
C LYS A 241 13.44 9.27 -5.34
N THR A 242 12.19 8.86 -5.42
CA THR A 242 11.02 9.74 -5.61
C THR A 242 9.90 9.31 -4.68
N LYS A 243 8.83 10.08 -4.61
CA LYS A 243 7.58 9.65 -3.99
C LYS A 243 6.56 9.38 -5.08
N LEU A 244 5.70 8.40 -4.86
CA LEU A 244 4.57 8.10 -5.73
C LEU A 244 3.31 8.53 -5.01
N LEU A 245 2.65 9.55 -5.55
CA LEU A 245 1.28 9.89 -5.19
C LEU A 245 0.35 8.98 -5.97
N THR A 246 -0.51 8.25 -5.28
CA THR A 246 -1.58 7.45 -5.85
C THR A 246 -2.89 7.94 -5.27
N MET A 247 -3.88 8.23 -6.12
CA MET A 247 -5.20 8.65 -5.68
C MET A 247 -6.29 8.00 -6.52
N ILE A 248 -7.48 7.82 -5.94
CA ILE A 248 -8.69 7.45 -6.67
C ILE A 248 -9.49 8.72 -6.87
N LEU A 249 -9.69 9.09 -8.13
CA LEU A 249 -10.48 10.24 -8.53
C LEU A 249 -11.81 9.73 -9.09
N ALA A 250 -12.93 10.22 -8.54
CA ALA A 250 -14.27 9.80 -8.96
C ALA A 250 -15.10 10.99 -9.43
N ASP A 251 -15.79 10.86 -10.56
CA ASP A 251 -16.83 11.78 -10.98
C ASP A 251 -18.21 11.26 -10.52
N GLU A 252 -19.29 11.65 -11.20
CA GLU A 252 -20.65 11.19 -10.86
C GLU A 252 -20.94 9.78 -11.38
N ASP A 253 -20.22 9.34 -12.40
CA ASP A 253 -20.50 8.12 -13.16
C ASP A 253 -19.46 7.01 -12.88
N ASP A 254 -18.19 7.36 -12.71
CA ASP A 254 -17.09 6.40 -12.63
C ASP A 254 -15.91 6.90 -11.76
N ALA A 255 -14.94 6.02 -11.49
CA ALA A 255 -13.74 6.31 -10.74
C ALA A 255 -12.49 5.71 -11.40
N ILE A 256 -11.40 6.47 -11.39
CA ILE A 256 -10.13 6.02 -11.96
C ILE A 256 -8.96 6.29 -11.03
N LYS A 257 -7.96 5.41 -11.11
CA LYS A 257 -6.72 5.54 -10.36
C LYS A 257 -5.79 6.52 -11.09
N VAL A 258 -5.35 7.52 -10.36
CA VAL A 258 -4.41 8.54 -10.82
C VAL A 258 -3.10 8.39 -10.07
N LYS A 259 -1.99 8.37 -10.79
CA LYS A 259 -0.63 8.25 -10.26
C LYS A 259 0.22 9.47 -10.67
N SER A 260 1.08 9.95 -9.78
CA SER A 260 2.03 11.02 -10.08
C SER A 260 3.35 10.80 -9.35
N PHE A 261 4.46 10.92 -10.07
CA PHE A 261 5.79 10.87 -9.46
C PHE A 261 6.15 12.27 -8.93
N VAL A 262 6.36 12.33 -7.63
CA VAL A 262 6.71 13.54 -6.89
C VAL A 262 8.21 13.49 -6.60
N SER A 263 8.96 14.40 -7.21
CA SER A 263 10.42 14.46 -7.10
C SER A 263 10.94 15.75 -6.46
N ASN A 264 10.20 16.87 -6.58
CA ASN A 264 10.62 18.15 -6.03
C ASN A 264 9.83 18.54 -4.75
N PRO A 265 10.38 19.41 -3.89
CA PRO A 265 9.74 19.79 -2.62
C PRO A 265 8.39 20.50 -2.78
N LYS A 266 8.19 21.23 -3.88
CA LYS A 266 6.96 21.99 -4.15
C LYS A 266 5.79 21.05 -4.46
N ASP A 267 6.04 20.05 -5.29
CA ASP A 267 5.08 19.01 -5.63
C ASP A 267 4.80 18.10 -4.43
N GLU A 268 5.80 17.90 -3.55
CA GLU A 268 5.57 17.20 -2.29
C GLU A 268 4.65 17.98 -1.35
N ALA A 269 4.86 19.30 -1.22
CA ALA A 269 3.96 20.15 -0.44
C ALA A 269 2.54 20.15 -1.03
N PHE A 270 2.42 20.21 -2.36
CA PHE A 270 1.13 20.11 -3.06
C PHE A 270 0.46 18.76 -2.80
N ALA A 271 1.17 17.64 -3.00
CA ALA A 271 0.63 16.30 -2.77
C ALA A 271 0.15 16.10 -1.32
N LYS A 272 0.89 16.63 -0.34
CA LYS A 272 0.50 16.61 1.07
C LYS A 272 -0.71 17.49 1.40
N SER A 273 -1.02 18.49 0.57
CA SER A 273 -2.19 19.36 0.75
C SER A 273 -3.49 18.75 0.23
N ILE A 274 -3.41 17.69 -0.58
CA ILE A 274 -4.60 16.98 -1.08
C ILE A 274 -5.19 16.14 0.05
N GLN A 275 -6.50 16.22 0.23
CA GLN A 275 -7.26 15.46 1.22
C GLN A 275 -8.45 14.78 0.53
N GLU A 276 -8.94 13.69 1.13
CA GLU A 276 -10.19 13.07 0.68
C GLU A 276 -11.33 14.10 0.73
N GLY A 277 -12.16 14.09 -0.30
CA GLY A 277 -13.24 15.07 -0.49
C GLY A 277 -12.86 16.29 -1.34
N HIS A 278 -11.57 16.60 -1.52
CA HIS A 278 -11.14 17.68 -2.43
C HIS A 278 -11.48 17.34 -3.88
N TYR A 279 -11.86 18.36 -4.66
CA TYR A 279 -12.04 18.22 -6.10
C TYR A 279 -10.79 18.67 -6.84
N LEU A 280 -10.34 17.84 -7.79
CA LEU A 280 -9.16 18.09 -8.59
C LEU A 280 -9.51 18.03 -10.08
N GLN A 281 -8.87 18.90 -10.85
CA GLN A 281 -8.65 18.71 -12.28
C GLN A 281 -7.27 18.12 -12.48
N VAL A 282 -7.19 17.02 -13.22
CA VAL A 282 -5.96 16.32 -13.54
C VAL A 282 -5.75 16.37 -15.04
N THR A 283 -4.61 16.91 -15.46
CA THR A 283 -4.12 16.79 -16.84
C THR A 283 -3.01 15.75 -16.85
N GLY A 284 -3.12 14.78 -17.75
CA GLY A 284 -2.22 13.65 -17.79
C GLY A 284 -2.42 12.82 -19.04
N TYR A 285 -2.07 11.55 -18.95
CA TYR A 285 -2.35 10.56 -19.99
C TYR A 285 -2.69 9.25 -19.32
N PHE A 286 -3.62 8.48 -19.89
CA PHE A 286 -3.88 7.13 -19.41
C PHE A 286 -2.94 6.13 -20.07
N GLN A 287 -2.56 5.11 -19.30
CA GLN A 287 -1.68 4.02 -19.70
C GLN A 287 -2.10 2.72 -19.00
N TYR A 288 -1.83 1.59 -19.65
CA TYR A 288 -1.98 0.29 -19.00
C TYR A 288 -0.84 0.04 -18.00
N ASP A 289 -1.22 -0.29 -16.77
CA ASP A 289 -0.30 -0.63 -15.70
C ASP A 289 -0.31 -2.16 -15.51
N SER A 290 0.82 -2.80 -15.81
CA SER A 290 0.93 -4.27 -15.74
C SER A 290 0.91 -4.82 -14.31
N PHE A 291 1.26 -4.00 -13.30
CA PHE A 291 1.22 -4.40 -11.91
C PHE A 291 -0.22 -4.38 -11.39
N ASP A 292 -0.97 -3.32 -11.71
CA ASP A 292 -2.38 -3.22 -11.35
C ASP A 292 -3.30 -4.02 -12.28
N ARG A 293 -2.81 -4.38 -13.48
CA ARG A 293 -3.57 -4.96 -14.60
C ARG A 293 -4.77 -4.13 -15.00
N ASP A 294 -4.59 -2.81 -15.00
CA ASP A 294 -5.67 -1.85 -15.16
C ASP A 294 -5.18 -0.58 -15.87
N ILE A 295 -6.11 0.21 -16.40
CA ILE A 295 -5.82 1.51 -17.02
C ILE A 295 -5.74 2.57 -15.93
N ASN A 296 -4.57 3.19 -15.81
CA ASN A 296 -4.31 4.24 -14.83
C ASN A 296 -3.99 5.57 -15.53
N VAL A 297 -4.32 6.69 -14.89
CA VAL A 297 -3.96 8.03 -15.38
C VAL A 297 -2.65 8.49 -14.74
N MET A 298 -1.65 8.80 -15.56
CA MET A 298 -0.41 9.44 -15.13
C MET A 298 -0.58 10.96 -15.15
N ALA A 299 -0.68 11.57 -13.98
CA ALA A 299 -0.87 13.01 -13.83
C ALA A 299 0.43 13.78 -14.12
N LYS A 300 0.36 14.70 -15.09
CA LYS A 300 1.38 15.70 -15.40
C LYS A 300 1.15 17.00 -14.63
N LYS A 301 -0.12 17.38 -14.44
CA LYS A 301 -0.53 18.61 -13.76
C LYS A 301 -1.83 18.38 -13.00
N MET A 302 -1.93 18.97 -11.81
CA MET A 302 -3.10 18.88 -10.94
C MET A 302 -3.48 20.28 -10.46
N LEU A 303 -4.77 20.59 -10.43
CA LEU A 303 -5.32 21.87 -9.98
C LEU A 303 -6.49 21.61 -9.03
N PHE A 304 -6.55 22.36 -7.93
CA PHE A 304 -7.71 22.33 -7.05
C PHE A 304 -8.89 23.06 -7.70
N LEU A 305 -10.03 22.38 -7.76
CA LEU A 305 -11.28 22.95 -8.22
C LEU A 305 -12.09 23.42 -7.02
N ASN A 306 -12.57 24.67 -7.06
CA ASN A 306 -13.57 25.12 -6.09
C ASN A 306 -14.94 24.59 -6.52
N ARG A 307 -15.17 23.28 -6.42
CA ARG A 307 -16.51 22.72 -6.48
C ARG A 307 -17.05 22.72 -5.06
N LYS A 308 -17.93 23.68 -4.75
CA LYS A 308 -18.87 23.45 -3.65
C LYS A 308 -19.61 22.17 -4.01
N GLN A 309 -19.46 21.12 -3.19
CA GLN A 309 -20.30 19.95 -3.31
C GLN A 309 -21.74 20.48 -3.35
N ARG A 310 -22.47 20.23 -4.43
CA ARG A 310 -23.89 20.58 -4.50
C ARG A 310 -24.61 19.59 -3.58
N THR A 311 -24.50 19.82 -2.29
CA THR A 311 -25.33 19.13 -1.31
C THR A 311 -26.73 19.67 -1.50
N ARG A 312 -27.72 18.79 -1.58
CA ARG A 312 -29.12 19.20 -1.54
C ARG A 312 -29.31 20.02 -0.27
N GLU A 313 -29.81 21.24 -0.40
CA GLU A 313 -30.19 22.09 0.73
C GLU A 313 -31.70 21.95 0.98
N ASP A 314 -32.11 22.15 2.23
CA ASP A 314 -33.52 22.26 2.61
C ASP A 314 -33.79 23.73 2.89
N ASP A 315 -34.46 24.41 1.95
CA ASP A 315 -34.81 25.83 2.06
C ASP A 315 -36.21 26.06 2.65
N ALA A 316 -36.89 25.00 3.10
CA ALA A 316 -38.24 25.12 3.61
C ALA A 316 -38.26 25.93 4.92
N LYS A 317 -39.25 26.82 5.07
CA LYS A 317 -39.45 27.60 6.31
C LYS A 317 -39.80 26.72 7.49
N ARG A 318 -40.51 25.61 7.24
CA ARG A 318 -40.85 24.59 8.23
C ARG A 318 -40.14 23.31 7.83
N LYS A 319 -39.28 22.81 8.71
CA LYS A 319 -38.45 21.63 8.45
C LYS A 319 -39.29 20.36 8.54
N ARG A 320 -39.03 19.44 7.61
CA ARG A 320 -39.63 18.09 7.61
C ARG A 320 -39.07 17.30 8.80
N ILE A 321 -39.84 16.33 9.27
CA ILE A 321 -39.35 15.23 10.10
C ILE A 321 -39.52 13.96 9.28
N GLU A 322 -38.46 13.18 9.17
CA GLU A 322 -38.48 11.88 8.52
C GLU A 322 -38.99 10.82 9.50
N PHE A 323 -39.99 10.05 9.07
CA PHE A 323 -40.68 9.05 9.90
C PHE A 323 -40.50 7.62 9.38
N HIS A 324 -39.95 7.43 8.17
CA HIS A 324 -39.71 6.12 7.59
C HIS A 324 -38.37 6.12 6.87
N THR A 325 -37.36 5.43 7.39
CA THR A 325 -36.02 5.38 6.80
C THR A 325 -35.28 4.12 7.19
N HIS A 326 -34.67 3.50 6.18
CA HIS A 326 -33.90 2.26 6.33
C HIS A 326 -32.42 2.57 6.34
N SER A 327 -31.74 2.03 7.35
CA SER A 327 -30.30 2.10 7.51
C SER A 327 -29.63 0.82 7.04
N THR A 328 -28.30 0.78 7.08
CA THR A 328 -27.52 -0.45 6.85
C THR A 328 -27.89 -1.63 7.75
N MET A 329 -28.73 -1.43 8.78
CA MET A 329 -29.27 -2.49 9.63
C MET A 329 -30.53 -3.16 9.05
N SER A 330 -31.11 -2.61 7.99
CA SER A 330 -32.08 -3.30 7.13
C SER A 330 -31.32 -4.15 6.13
N ASN A 331 -31.19 -5.44 6.43
CA ASN A 331 -30.37 -6.39 5.67
C ASN A 331 -30.72 -6.37 4.17
N LEU A 332 -29.69 -6.22 3.32
CA LEU A 332 -29.78 -6.22 1.86
C LEU A 332 -30.65 -5.10 1.24
N ASP A 333 -31.07 -4.11 2.03
CA ASP A 333 -31.91 -3.01 1.55
C ASP A 333 -31.28 -1.63 1.82
N GLY A 334 -30.94 -1.32 3.08
CA GLY A 334 -30.38 -0.02 3.41
C GLY A 334 -28.87 0.08 3.12
N ILE A 335 -28.46 1.17 2.47
CA ILE A 335 -27.06 1.42 2.07
C ILE A 335 -26.35 2.51 2.89
N THR A 336 -27.10 3.30 3.65
CA THR A 336 -26.58 4.48 4.38
C THR A 336 -26.62 4.24 5.88
N SER A 337 -25.57 4.65 6.59
CA SER A 337 -25.48 4.46 8.05
C SER A 337 -26.48 5.34 8.81
N VAL A 338 -26.86 4.92 10.01
CA VAL A 338 -27.73 5.74 10.90
C VAL A 338 -27.06 7.08 11.20
N SER A 339 -25.75 7.08 11.46
CA SER A 339 -24.98 8.29 11.74
C SER A 339 -25.04 9.30 10.58
N ASP A 340 -24.94 8.85 9.33
CA ASP A 340 -24.99 9.72 8.15
C ASP A 340 -26.37 10.36 8.00
N TYR A 341 -27.46 9.61 8.21
CA TYR A 341 -28.81 10.17 8.20
C TYR A 341 -29.01 11.22 9.28
N VAL A 342 -28.55 10.97 10.51
CA VAL A 342 -28.63 11.94 11.60
C VAL A 342 -27.85 13.21 11.27
N ASN A 343 -26.65 13.08 10.71
CA ASN A 343 -25.84 14.23 10.28
C ASN A 343 -26.55 15.02 9.17
N GLN A 344 -27.16 14.33 8.20
CA GLN A 344 -27.89 14.99 7.12
C GLN A 344 -29.15 15.70 7.61
N ALA A 345 -29.92 15.07 8.51
CA ALA A 345 -31.06 15.67 9.18
C ALA A 345 -30.65 16.95 9.92
N LYS A 346 -29.47 16.93 10.58
CA LYS A 346 -28.91 18.12 11.24
C LYS A 346 -28.59 19.23 10.27
N LEU A 347 -27.93 18.91 9.17
CA LEU A 347 -27.60 19.87 8.12
C LEU A 347 -28.85 20.51 7.51
N TRP A 348 -29.94 19.75 7.36
CA TRP A 348 -31.23 20.28 6.91
C TRP A 348 -32.05 20.97 8.00
N GLY A 349 -31.58 20.98 9.24
CA GLY A 349 -32.25 21.61 10.37
C GLY A 349 -33.49 20.85 10.87
N HIS A 350 -33.59 19.55 10.59
CA HIS A 350 -34.69 18.72 11.09
C HIS A 350 -34.58 18.57 12.61
N GLU A 351 -35.71 18.67 13.31
CA GLU A 351 -35.76 18.60 14.78
C GLU A 351 -35.71 17.16 15.31
N ALA A 352 -36.14 16.20 14.48
CA ALA A 352 -36.19 14.78 14.79
C ALA A 352 -35.94 13.93 13.54
N ILE A 353 -35.56 12.67 13.76
CA ILE A 353 -35.47 11.65 12.70
C ILE A 353 -35.87 10.28 13.25
N ALA A 354 -36.64 9.52 12.47
CA ALA A 354 -36.93 8.11 12.74
C ALA A 354 -36.02 7.18 11.95
N ILE A 355 -35.62 6.08 12.59
CA ILE A 355 -35.09 4.89 11.91
C ILE A 355 -36.15 3.80 12.06
N THR A 356 -36.50 3.15 10.95
CA THR A 356 -37.55 2.14 10.86
C THR A 356 -37.01 0.94 10.07
N ASP A 357 -35.99 0.28 10.59
CA ASP A 357 -35.39 -0.86 9.90
C ASP A 357 -36.35 -2.05 9.81
N HIS A 358 -36.18 -2.87 8.77
CA HIS A 358 -36.96 -4.08 8.52
C HIS A 358 -36.80 -5.10 9.65
N ASP A 359 -37.94 -5.52 10.23
CA ASP A 359 -38.09 -6.64 11.16
C ASP A 359 -37.06 -6.64 12.30
N GLY A 360 -36.63 -5.45 12.72
CA GLY A 360 -35.50 -5.30 13.63
C GLY A 360 -35.30 -3.88 14.15
N VAL A 361 -34.58 -3.81 15.27
CA VAL A 361 -34.26 -2.56 15.99
C VAL A 361 -32.75 -2.40 16.20
N TYR A 362 -31.95 -3.05 15.36
CA TYR A 362 -30.49 -3.13 15.50
C TYR A 362 -29.80 -1.77 15.40
N GLY A 363 -30.40 -0.80 14.70
CA GLY A 363 -29.91 0.57 14.57
C GLY A 363 -30.09 1.45 15.81
N PHE A 364 -30.84 1.02 16.84
CA PHE A 364 -31.18 1.85 18.00
C PHE A 364 -29.97 2.37 18.80
N PRO A 365 -28.95 1.55 19.11
CA PRO A 365 -27.78 2.04 19.84
C PRO A 365 -27.00 3.11 19.06
N GLU A 366 -26.91 2.97 17.74
CA GLU A 366 -26.26 3.98 16.89
C GLU A 366 -27.09 5.26 16.82
N LEU A 367 -28.42 5.14 16.65
CA LEU A 367 -29.34 6.27 16.62
C LEU A 367 -29.26 7.09 17.90
N ASP A 368 -29.32 6.46 19.08
CA ASP A 368 -29.24 7.15 20.36
C ASP A 368 -27.93 7.94 20.49
N LYS A 369 -26.80 7.32 20.14
CA LYS A 369 -25.47 7.93 20.20
C LYS A 369 -25.33 9.11 19.22
N ALA A 370 -25.73 8.91 17.96
CA ALA A 370 -25.62 9.92 16.92
C ALA A 370 -26.56 11.10 17.18
N ALA A 371 -27.82 10.84 17.54
CA ALA A 371 -28.83 11.86 17.80
C ALA A 371 -28.46 12.74 18.99
N LYS A 372 -27.96 12.15 20.09
CA LYS A 372 -27.41 12.90 21.24
C LYS A 372 -26.27 13.82 20.84
N LYS A 373 -25.34 13.36 20.01
CA LYS A 373 -24.20 14.16 19.53
C LYS A 373 -24.65 15.31 18.62
N ALA A 374 -25.64 15.07 17.76
CA ALA A 374 -26.16 16.07 16.83
C ALA A 374 -27.18 17.04 17.46
N GLY A 375 -27.72 16.72 18.64
CA GLY A 375 -28.80 17.48 19.27
C GLY A 375 -30.10 17.41 18.47
N ILE A 376 -30.43 16.23 17.96
CA ILE A 376 -31.70 15.92 17.27
C ILE A 376 -32.47 14.93 18.13
N LYS A 377 -33.81 15.00 18.11
CA LYS A 377 -34.65 14.02 18.80
C LYS A 377 -34.67 12.69 18.02
N PRO A 378 -34.18 11.58 18.61
CA PRO A 378 -34.33 10.27 17.98
C PRO A 378 -35.78 9.79 18.08
N ILE A 379 -36.27 9.15 17.02
CA ILE A 379 -37.54 8.41 17.01
C ILE A 379 -37.21 6.95 16.73
N PHE A 380 -37.43 6.10 17.73
CA PHE A 380 -37.13 4.68 17.67
C PHE A 380 -38.32 3.95 17.05
N GLY A 381 -38.19 3.49 15.80
CA GLY A 381 -39.23 2.77 15.08
C GLY A 381 -38.69 1.49 14.43
N THR A 382 -39.59 0.70 13.85
CA THR A 382 -39.25 -0.49 13.06
C THR A 382 -40.36 -0.70 12.05
N GLU A 383 -40.01 -1.14 10.85
CA GLU A 383 -40.97 -1.61 9.87
C GLU A 383 -41.17 -3.11 10.07
N LEU A 384 -42.39 -3.53 10.43
CA LEU A 384 -42.70 -4.92 10.73
C LEU A 384 -43.49 -5.57 9.59
N SER A 385 -43.04 -6.75 9.21
CA SER A 385 -43.78 -7.67 8.35
C SER A 385 -44.95 -8.27 9.14
N CYS A 386 -46.18 -7.84 8.82
CA CYS A 386 -47.39 -8.33 9.46
C CYS A 386 -48.12 -9.34 8.56
N VAL A 387 -48.66 -10.41 9.15
CA VAL A 387 -49.54 -11.35 8.47
C VAL A 387 -50.97 -11.21 9.00
N ASP A 388 -51.96 -11.13 8.11
CA ASP A 388 -53.37 -11.18 8.49
C ASP A 388 -53.70 -12.58 9.02
N GLN A 389 -54.01 -12.69 10.31
CA GLN A 389 -54.35 -13.96 10.96
C GLN A 389 -55.55 -14.65 10.30
N ASN A 390 -56.48 -13.90 9.70
CA ASN A 390 -57.63 -14.49 9.01
C ASN A 390 -57.26 -15.09 7.64
N GLN A 391 -56.12 -14.69 7.08
CA GLN A 391 -55.56 -15.21 5.83
C GLN A 391 -54.41 -16.19 6.07
N LEU A 392 -53.86 -16.22 7.29
CA LEU A 392 -52.88 -17.21 7.72
C LEU A 392 -53.56 -18.57 7.85
N ARG A 393 -53.62 -19.30 6.73
CA ARG A 393 -53.98 -20.71 6.71
C ARG A 393 -52.77 -21.52 7.19
N ILE A 394 -52.64 -21.66 8.50
CA ILE A 394 -51.92 -22.81 9.05
C ILE A 394 -52.83 -24.00 8.76
N ILE A 395 -52.46 -24.87 7.84
CA ILE A 395 -53.22 -26.10 7.60
C ILE A 395 -53.05 -26.94 8.87
N ASP A 396 -54.06 -26.91 9.74
CA ASP A 396 -54.34 -27.94 10.73
C ASP A 396 -55.48 -28.76 10.16
N GLY A 397 -55.13 -29.73 9.33
CA GLY A 397 -56.05 -30.70 8.77
C GLY A 397 -55.50 -32.08 9.05
N ASP A 398 -56.38 -33.03 9.38
CA ASP A 398 -56.01 -34.44 9.45
C ASP A 398 -55.30 -34.81 8.14
N ILE A 399 -53.98 -34.97 8.23
CA ILE A 399 -53.20 -35.66 7.22
C ILE A 399 -53.69 -37.10 7.33
N ASN A 400 -54.79 -37.41 6.63
CA ASN A 400 -55.43 -38.73 6.61
C ASN A 400 -54.33 -39.77 6.53
N ASP A 401 -54.01 -40.46 7.64
CA ASP A 401 -53.02 -41.52 7.88
C ASP A 401 -52.18 -42.01 6.66
N SER A 402 -51.56 -41.07 5.95
CA SER A 402 -50.98 -41.29 4.62
C SER A 402 -49.49 -41.06 4.74
N ASP A 403 -48.74 -41.96 4.13
CA ASP A 403 -47.29 -41.99 4.28
C ASP A 403 -46.71 -40.62 3.87
N MET A 404 -46.08 -39.93 4.83
CA MET A 404 -45.46 -38.63 4.62
C MET A 404 -44.46 -38.66 3.46
N LYS A 405 -43.83 -39.80 3.17
CA LYS A 405 -42.88 -39.96 2.05
C LYS A 405 -43.53 -39.82 0.67
N SER A 406 -44.84 -40.00 0.57
CA SER A 406 -45.58 -39.86 -0.67
C SER A 406 -45.98 -38.41 -0.99
N HIS A 407 -45.79 -37.49 -0.05
CA HIS A 407 -46.16 -36.08 -0.19
C HIS A 407 -44.97 -35.25 -0.68
N THR A 408 -45.25 -34.29 -1.55
CA THR A 408 -44.28 -33.24 -1.92
C THR A 408 -44.49 -32.05 -0.99
N TYR A 409 -43.46 -31.69 -0.22
CA TYR A 409 -43.50 -30.54 0.67
C TYR A 409 -42.26 -29.67 0.48
N VAL A 410 -42.41 -28.39 0.79
CA VAL A 410 -41.32 -27.40 0.80
C VAL A 410 -40.96 -27.13 2.26
N VAL A 411 -39.72 -27.38 2.62
CA VAL A 411 -39.19 -27.02 3.94
C VAL A 411 -38.58 -25.63 3.81
N PHE A 412 -39.11 -24.68 4.59
CA PHE A 412 -38.48 -23.38 4.75
C PHE A 412 -37.57 -23.46 5.97
N ASP A 413 -36.28 -23.34 5.71
CA ASP A 413 -35.29 -23.11 6.76
C ASP A 413 -35.37 -21.63 7.14
N ILE A 414 -35.70 -21.37 8.40
CA ILE A 414 -35.75 -20.02 8.97
C ILE A 414 -34.59 -19.95 9.96
N GLU A 415 -33.39 -19.74 9.42
CA GLU A 415 -32.19 -19.38 10.20
C GLU A 415 -32.31 -17.95 10.76
#